data_AF-A0AAD3TSN0-F1
#
_entry.id   AF-A0AAD3TSN0-F1
#
_cell.length_a   1.000
_cell.length_b   1.000
_cell.length_c   1.000
_cell.angle_alpha   90.00
_cell.angle_beta   90.00
_cell.angle_gamma   90.00
#
_symmetry.space_group_name_H-M   'P 1'
#
loop_
_entity.id
_entity.type
_entity.pdbx_description
1 polymer ?
#
loop_
_entity_poly.entity_id
_entity_poly.type
_entity_poly.pdbx_seq_one_letter_code
_entity_poly.pdbx_strand_id
1 'polypeptide(L)'
;MTFLTPEAINRAVSHMNKDHADGNLYIVQAFKDRDAAGADMVTLDETAGTWEYTLEDGTTKTAVIAFPNRLQKREDIRIEVVALYKQACADLGVAPAGHGHENH
;
A
#
# COMPACT_ATOMS: atom_id res chain seq x y z
N MET A 1 19.81 -14.30 -9.02
CA MET A 1 18.69 -14.67 -8.12
C MET A 1 17.76 -13.48 -8.00
N THR A 2 16.52 -13.60 -8.44
CA THR A 2 15.49 -12.58 -8.25
C THR A 2 15.08 -12.56 -6.78
N PHE A 3 15.25 -11.43 -6.10
CA PHE A 3 14.87 -11.27 -4.68
C PHE A 3 13.34 -11.17 -4.49
N LEU A 4 12.60 -10.88 -5.57
CA LEU A 4 11.15 -10.94 -5.68
C LEU A 4 10.70 -12.35 -6.09
N THR A 5 10.86 -13.32 -5.19
CA THR A 5 10.21 -14.61 -5.41
C THR A 5 8.70 -14.48 -5.15
N PRO A 6 7.86 -15.31 -5.78
CA PRO A 6 6.41 -15.31 -5.50
C PRO A 6 6.10 -15.48 -4.02
N GLU A 7 6.87 -16.30 -3.30
CA GLU A 7 6.73 -16.47 -1.85
C GLU A 7 7.08 -15.19 -1.06
N ALA A 8 8.14 -14.47 -1.46
CA ALA A 8 8.51 -13.22 -0.82
C ALA A 8 7.44 -12.13 -1.03
N ILE A 9 6.91 -12.02 -2.25
CA ILE A 9 5.80 -11.13 -2.59
C ILE A 9 4.57 -11.50 -1.77
N ASN A 10 4.15 -12.76 -1.81
CA ASN A 10 2.94 -13.20 -1.10
C ASN A 10 3.04 -12.99 0.42
N ARG A 11 4.23 -13.21 1.01
CA ARG A 11 4.47 -12.92 2.42
C ARG A 11 4.38 -11.41 2.72
N ALA A 12 4.96 -10.57 1.87
CA ALA A 12 4.90 -9.12 2.05
C ALA A 12 3.47 -8.59 1.90
N VAL A 13 2.75 -9.04 0.86
CA VAL A 13 1.34 -8.71 0.60
C VAL A 13 0.45 -9.14 1.77
N SER A 14 0.58 -10.40 2.22
CA SER A 14 -0.22 -10.89 3.34
C SER A 14 0.02 -10.11 4.63
N HIS A 15 1.26 -9.68 4.88
CA HIS A 15 1.60 -8.84 6.03
C HIS A 15 1.01 -7.42 5.88
N MET A 16 1.11 -6.81 4.70
CA MET A 16 0.49 -5.52 4.41
C MET A 16 -1.02 -5.55 4.64
N ASN A 17 -1.72 -6.55 4.11
CA ASN A 17 -3.17 -6.63 4.24
C ASN A 17 -3.63 -6.97 5.67
N LYS A 18 -2.81 -7.67 6.47
CA LYS A 18 -3.17 -8.01 7.87
C LYS A 18 -2.84 -6.91 8.88
N ASP A 19 -1.63 -6.36 8.80
CA ASP A 19 -1.13 -5.42 9.81
C ASP A 19 -1.31 -3.95 9.38
N HIS A 20 -1.56 -3.70 8.08
CA HIS A 20 -1.57 -2.36 7.49
C HIS A 20 -2.72 -2.15 6.48
N ALA A 21 -3.88 -2.76 6.71
CA ALA A 21 -5.05 -2.61 5.82
C ALA A 21 -5.44 -1.15 5.59
N ASP A 22 -5.50 -0.33 6.65
CA ASP A 22 -5.78 1.11 6.54
C ASP A 22 -4.71 1.85 5.72
N GLY A 23 -3.47 1.39 5.79
CA GLY A 23 -2.37 1.95 5.01
C GLY A 23 -2.52 1.73 3.51
N ASN A 24 -3.01 0.56 3.10
CA ASN A 24 -3.34 0.29 1.71
C ASN A 24 -4.44 1.23 1.20
N LEU A 25 -5.47 1.45 2.02
CA LEU A 25 -6.57 2.36 1.69
C LEU A 25 -6.06 3.78 1.45
N TYR A 26 -5.24 4.31 2.36
CA TYR A 26 -4.70 5.66 2.21
C TYR A 26 -3.83 5.81 0.97
N ILE A 27 -3.02 4.80 0.65
CA ILE A 27 -2.21 4.79 -0.58
C ILE A 27 -3.12 4.89 -1.82
N VAL A 28 -4.17 4.07 -1.90
CA VAL A 28 -5.10 4.15 -3.05
C VAL A 28 -5.84 5.47 -3.09
N GLN A 29 -6.30 5.97 -1.93
CA GLN A 29 -7.02 7.25 -1.85
C GLN A 29 -6.16 8.42 -2.35
N ALA A 30 -4.91 8.50 -1.91
CA ALA A 30 -4.02 9.58 -2.31
C ALA A 30 -3.62 9.51 -3.79
N PHE A 31 -3.29 8.32 -4.30
CA PHE A 31 -2.65 8.19 -5.62
C PHE A 31 -3.59 7.81 -6.76
N LYS A 32 -4.80 7.31 -6.48
CA LYS A 32 -5.71 6.79 -7.51
C LYS A 32 -7.12 7.31 -7.38
N ASP A 33 -7.76 7.08 -6.25
CA ASP A 33 -9.20 7.32 -6.10
C ASP A 33 -9.53 7.66 -4.65
N ARG A 34 -9.72 8.96 -4.37
CA ARG A 34 -9.99 9.47 -3.00
C ARG A 34 -11.29 8.93 -2.40
N ASP A 35 -12.17 8.40 -3.24
CA ASP A 35 -13.46 7.81 -2.84
C ASP A 35 -13.37 6.30 -2.53
N ALA A 36 -12.17 5.71 -2.60
CA ALA A 36 -11.99 4.31 -2.23
C ALA A 36 -12.47 4.07 -0.78
N ALA A 37 -13.29 3.04 -0.60
CA ALA A 37 -13.85 2.62 0.69
C ALA A 37 -13.06 1.47 1.33
N GLY A 38 -12.37 0.66 0.52
CA GLY A 38 -11.48 -0.41 0.98
C GLY A 38 -10.37 -0.65 -0.04
N ALA A 39 -9.20 -1.11 0.41
CA ALA A 39 -8.13 -1.49 -0.49
C ALA A 39 -7.22 -2.58 0.08
N ASP A 40 -6.87 -3.53 -0.77
CA ASP A 40 -6.01 -4.66 -0.48
C ASP A 40 -4.88 -4.72 -1.50
N MET A 41 -3.66 -4.95 -1.03
CA MET A 41 -2.54 -5.22 -1.93
C MET A 41 -2.73 -6.61 -2.55
N VAL A 42 -2.54 -6.74 -3.85
CA VAL A 42 -2.68 -8.02 -4.57
C VAL A 42 -1.30 -8.59 -4.90
N THR A 43 -0.44 -7.75 -5.46
CA THR A 43 0.93 -8.12 -5.85
C THR A 43 1.81 -6.89 -5.94
N LEU A 44 3.12 -7.08 -6.10
CA LEU A 44 4.06 -6.02 -6.39
C LEU A 44 5.22 -6.54 -7.23
N ASP A 45 5.79 -5.63 -8.01
CA ASP A 45 6.98 -5.83 -8.82
C ASP A 45 8.08 -4.87 -8.37
N GLU A 46 9.21 -4.88 -9.07
CA GLU A 46 10.35 -4.03 -8.74
C GLU A 46 10.12 -2.53 -8.98
N THR A 47 9.08 -2.14 -9.72
CA THR A 47 8.81 -0.73 -10.05
C THR A 47 7.47 -0.22 -9.55
N ALA A 48 6.52 -1.10 -9.22
CA ALA A 48 5.17 -0.72 -8.83
C ALA A 48 4.52 -1.78 -7.95
N GLY A 49 3.56 -1.35 -7.13
CA GLY A 49 2.61 -2.23 -6.45
C GLY A 49 1.26 -2.24 -7.15
N THR A 50 0.54 -3.34 -7.02
CA THR A 50 -0.84 -3.51 -7.49
C THR A 50 -1.76 -3.69 -6.28
N TRP A 51 -2.76 -2.82 -6.20
CA TRP A 51 -3.83 -2.86 -5.20
C TRP A 51 -5.16 -3.09 -5.89
N GLU A 52 -6.05 -3.79 -5.21
CA GLU A 52 -7.45 -3.87 -5.54
C GLU A 52 -8.22 -3.04 -4.51
N TYR A 53 -9.14 -2.20 -4.97
CA TYR A 53 -9.91 -1.32 -4.10
C TYR A 53 -11.38 -1.35 -4.45
N THR A 54 -12.22 -1.16 -3.44
CA THR A 54 -13.66 -1.09 -3.56
C THR A 54 -14.12 0.34 -3.35
N LEU A 55 -15.12 0.76 -4.13
CA LEU A 55 -15.84 2.02 -3.95
C LEU A 55 -17.04 1.82 -3.03
N GLU A 56 -17.64 2.92 -2.53
CA GLU A 56 -18.85 2.86 -1.69
C GLU A 56 -20.05 2.19 -2.40
N ASP A 57 -20.12 2.28 -3.73
CA ASP A 57 -21.13 1.60 -4.56
C ASP A 57 -20.90 0.07 -4.67
N GLY A 58 -19.83 -0.45 -4.06
CA GLY A 58 -19.44 -1.87 -4.13
C GLY A 58 -18.67 -2.25 -5.39
N THR A 59 -18.35 -1.28 -6.25
CA THR A 59 -17.54 -1.52 -7.45
C THR A 59 -16.08 -1.77 -7.07
N THR A 60 -15.53 -2.91 -7.50
CA THR A 60 -14.10 -3.25 -7.33
C THR A 60 -13.28 -2.82 -8.54
N LYS A 61 -12.14 -2.18 -8.30
CA LYS A 61 -11.20 -1.67 -9.32
C LYS A 61 -9.77 -2.03 -8.95
N THR A 62 -8.89 -2.06 -9.94
CA THR A 62 -7.46 -2.33 -9.75
C THR A 62 -6.65 -1.04 -9.96
N ALA A 63 -5.67 -0.83 -9.08
CA ALA A 63 -4.80 0.31 -9.01
C ALA A 63 -3.33 -0.14 -9.08
N VAL A 64 -2.60 0.32 -10.10
CA VAL A 64 -1.14 0.14 -10.18
C VAL A 64 -0.45 1.46 -9.82
N ILE A 65 0.31 1.46 -8.73
CA ILE A 65 0.99 2.65 -8.19
C ILE A 65 2.50 2.40 -8.25
N ALA A 66 3.21 3.29 -8.95
CA ALA A 66 4.65 3.20 -9.10
C ALA A 66 5.36 3.51 -7.78
N PHE A 67 6.39 2.73 -7.45
CA PHE A 67 7.29 3.06 -6.36
C PHE A 67 8.15 4.27 -6.73
N PRO A 68 8.55 5.10 -5.74
CA PRO A 68 9.40 6.24 -6.01
C PRO A 68 10.77 5.81 -6.56
N ASN A 69 11.27 4.65 -6.14
CA ASN A 69 12.48 4.04 -6.68
C ASN A 69 12.27 2.57 -7.03
N ARG A 70 13.11 2.06 -7.93
CA ARG A 70 13.14 0.64 -8.28
C ARG A 70 13.70 -0.16 -7.11
N LEU A 71 13.01 -1.23 -6.74
CA LEU A 71 13.47 -2.20 -5.74
C LEU A 71 14.75 -2.88 -6.23
N GLN A 72 15.75 -2.99 -5.36
CA GLN A 72 17.02 -3.68 -5.64
C GLN A 72 17.20 -4.92 -4.76
N LYS A 73 16.54 -4.94 -3.60
CA LYS A 73 16.53 -6.03 -2.62
C LYS A 73 15.18 -6.13 -1.92
N ARG A 74 14.95 -7.28 -1.26
CA ARG A 74 13.72 -7.56 -0.51
C ARG A 74 13.37 -6.52 0.57
N GLU A 75 14.37 -5.90 1.17
CA GLU A 75 14.17 -4.88 2.21
C GLU A 75 13.58 -3.60 1.63
N ASP A 76 13.86 -3.30 0.36
CA ASP A 76 13.35 -2.11 -0.30
C ASP A 76 11.82 -2.18 -0.42
N ILE A 77 11.21 -3.37 -0.50
CA ILE A 77 9.75 -3.53 -0.56
C ILE A 77 9.09 -2.76 0.57
N ARG A 78 9.57 -2.95 1.80
CA ARG A 78 9.02 -2.27 2.98
C ARG A 78 9.34 -0.78 2.96
N ILE A 79 10.55 -0.41 2.53
CA ILE A 79 10.99 0.99 2.51
C ILE A 79 10.13 1.80 1.53
N GLU A 80 9.96 1.31 0.30
CA GLU A 80 9.22 2.00 -0.73
C GLU A 80 7.71 2.02 -0.45
N VAL A 81 7.13 0.94 0.08
CA VAL A 81 5.72 0.93 0.50
C VAL A 81 5.47 1.90 1.65
N VAL A 82 6.36 1.96 2.65
CA VAL A 82 6.26 2.94 3.73
C VAL A 82 6.45 4.36 3.21
N ALA A 83 7.32 4.58 2.20
CA ALA A 83 7.49 5.88 1.58
C ALA A 83 6.22 6.33 0.83
N LEU A 84 5.53 5.42 0.12
CA LEU A 84 4.22 5.70 -0.48
C LEU A 84 3.17 6.02 0.57
N TYR A 85 3.09 5.22 1.64
CA TYR A 85 2.17 5.47 2.75
C TYR A 85 2.38 6.85 3.38
N LYS A 86 3.63 7.23 3.66
CA LYS A 86 3.94 8.56 4.22
C LYS A 86 3.53 9.69 3.29
N GLN A 87 3.75 9.54 1.98
CA GLN A 87 3.30 10.51 0.99
C GLN A 87 1.78 10.59 0.93
N ALA A 88 1.10 9.44 0.98
CA ALA A 88 -0.36 9.39 1.03
C ALA A 88 -0.91 10.11 2.28
N CYS A 89 -0.31 9.85 3.46
CA CYS A 89 -0.68 10.56 4.69
C CYS A 89 -0.49 12.08 4.56
N ALA A 90 0.63 12.52 3.97
CA ALA A 90 0.89 13.94 3.74
C ALA A 90 -0.11 14.57 2.75
N ASP A 91 -0.50 13.85 1.69
CA ASP A 91 -1.47 14.31 0.69
C ASP A 91 -2.89 14.40 1.27
N LEU A 92 -3.28 13.40 2.05
CA LEU A 92 -4.58 13.34 2.72
C LEU A 92 -4.65 14.24 3.96
N GLY A 93 -3.51 14.76 4.44
CA GLY A 93 -3.41 15.55 5.66
C GLY A 93 -3.68 14.75 6.94
N VAL A 94 -3.57 13.41 6.88
CA VAL A 94 -3.75 12.54 8.05
C VAL A 94 -2.41 12.29 8.73
N ALA A 95 -2.41 12.25 10.06
CA ALA A 95 -1.23 11.82 10.79
C ALA A 95 -0.99 10.33 10.46
N PRO A 96 0.23 9.92 10.06
CA PRO A 96 0.52 8.51 9.89
C PRO A 96 0.21 7.82 11.22
N ALA A 97 -0.54 6.73 11.17
CA ALA A 97 -0.96 5.95 12.33
C ALA A 97 0.26 5.27 12.97
N GLY A 98 1.11 6.07 13.61
CA GLY A 98 2.11 5.58 14.53
C GLY A 98 1.40 5.29 15.85
N HIS A 99 0.85 4.08 15.99
CA HIS A 99 0.46 3.50 17.28
C HIS A 99 -0.19 4.49 18.26
N GLY A 100 -1.18 5.26 17.79
CA GLY A 100 -1.92 6.21 18.61
C GLY A 100 -3.05 5.52 19.36
N HIS A 101 -2.73 4.70 20.37
CA HIS A 101 -3.63 4.63 21.51
C HIS A 101 -3.44 5.92 22.29
N GLU A 102 -4.32 6.89 22.04
CA GLU A 102 -4.65 8.05 22.88
C GLU A 102 -5.79 8.77 22.13
N ASN A 103 -7.04 8.30 22.20
CA ASN A 103 -8.01 8.50 23.27
C ASN A 103 -8.08 9.94 23.82
N HIS A 104 -9.22 10.56 23.50
CA HIS A 104 -9.88 11.72 24.13
C HIS A 104 -9.49 13.12 23.65
#